data_AF-A0A9P8EYN9-F1
#
_entry.id   AF-A0A9P8EYN9-F1
#
_cell.length_a   1.000
_cell.length_b   1.000
_cell.length_c   1.000
_cell.angle_alpha   90.00
_cell.angle_beta   90.00
_cell.angle_gamma   90.00
#
_symmetry.space_group_name_H-M   'P 1'
#
loop_
_entity.id
_entity.type
_entity.pdbx_description
1 polymer ?
#
loop_
_entity_poly.entity_id
_entity_poly.type
_entity_poly.pdbx_seq_one_letter_code
_entity_poly.pdbx_strand_id
1 'polypeptide(L)'
;LIKQFLVMRDFSEVFSGGLGGYSVICLTITILRVLEDRNGVDWDPMQSLDTVLMTFFVYYGRDFDVHNHGIQMEPWNIVTKKSWRNAKGQPSKHDRLLIIDPNNYNNDISGGSSSVMKIFERFANAFRELNICMSDAEDSHKDSGDVISILERVWGGNYALFEAQRSRLRAVWQQNMASGSNFPRGNNKNQGGNGHGGNYQ
;
A
#
# COMPACT_ATOMS: atom_id res chain seq x y z
N LEU A 1 -4.97 0.18 5.63
CA LEU A 1 -4.22 1.08 6.53
C LEU A 1 -2.87 1.52 5.95
N ILE A 2 -1.96 0.61 5.59
CA ILE A 2 -0.62 0.97 5.08
C ILE A 2 -0.67 1.80 3.80
N LYS A 3 -1.49 1.41 2.81
CA LYS A 3 -1.63 2.21 1.58
C LYS A 3 -2.10 3.64 1.89
N GLN A 4 -3.09 3.81 2.76
CA GLN A 4 -3.56 5.12 3.18
C GLN A 4 -2.44 5.92 3.87
N PHE A 5 -1.69 5.29 4.77
CA PHE A 5 -0.55 5.91 5.45
C PHE A 5 0.47 6.49 4.46
N LEU A 6 0.76 5.76 3.39
CA LEU A 6 1.68 6.17 2.33
C LEU A 6 1.11 7.28 1.45
N VAL A 7 -0.17 7.20 1.07
CA VAL A 7 -0.81 8.22 0.23
C VAL A 7 -0.81 9.58 0.95
N MET A 8 -1.11 9.60 2.24
CA MET A 8 -1.12 10.83 3.05
C MET A 8 0.25 11.50 3.22
N ARG A 9 1.32 10.86 2.76
CA ARG A 9 2.71 11.32 2.86
C ARG A 9 3.39 11.37 1.48
N ASP A 10 2.60 11.30 0.40
CA ASP A 10 3.06 11.30 -1.00
C ASP A 10 4.07 10.18 -1.34
N PHE A 11 4.00 9.05 -0.62
CA PHE A 11 4.87 7.88 -0.82
C PHE A 11 4.16 6.69 -1.49
N SER A 12 2.98 6.90 -2.09
CA SER A 12 2.19 5.83 -2.71
C SER A 12 2.51 5.56 -4.18
N GLU A 13 3.24 6.46 -4.83
CA GLU A 13 3.44 6.49 -6.28
C GLU A 13 4.85 6.06 -6.67
N VAL A 14 4.98 5.06 -7.55
CA VAL A 14 6.28 4.51 -7.94
C VAL A 14 7.11 5.51 -8.75
N PHE A 15 6.48 6.33 -9.59
CA PHE A 15 7.19 7.30 -10.43
C PHE A 15 7.89 8.41 -9.62
N SER A 16 7.41 8.72 -8.41
CA SER A 16 8.06 9.64 -7.47
C SER A 16 9.00 8.94 -6.49
N GLY A 17 9.21 7.63 -6.64
CA GLY A 17 10.05 6.83 -5.75
C GLY A 17 9.34 6.20 -4.56
N GLY A 18 8.01 6.27 -4.50
CA GLY A 18 7.16 5.65 -3.49
C GLY A 18 7.00 4.14 -3.66
N LEU A 19 6.21 3.52 -2.78
CA LEU A 19 5.87 2.10 -2.85
C LEU A 19 4.58 1.88 -3.64
N GLY A 20 4.69 1.08 -4.71
CA GLY A 20 3.55 0.62 -5.50
C GLY A 20 2.62 -0.29 -4.70
N GLY A 21 1.37 -0.42 -5.16
CA GLY A 21 0.37 -1.27 -4.50
C GLY A 21 0.84 -2.72 -4.32
N TYR A 22 1.49 -3.28 -5.33
CA TYR A 22 2.01 -4.64 -5.28
C TYR A 22 3.15 -4.79 -4.25
N SER A 23 4.10 -3.86 -4.20
CA SER A 23 5.15 -3.86 -3.16
C SER A 23 4.55 -3.78 -1.75
N VAL A 24 3.52 -2.95 -1.54
CA VAL A 24 2.83 -2.87 -0.24
C VAL A 24 2.19 -4.20 0.16
N ILE A 25 1.59 -4.92 -0.81
CA ILE A 25 1.03 -6.26 -0.57
C ILE A 25 2.12 -7.25 -0.17
N CYS A 26 3.25 -7.28 -0.90
CA CYS A 26 4.39 -8.14 -0.59
C CYS A 26 4.96 -7.88 0.82
N LEU A 27 5.09 -6.60 1.19
CA LEU A 27 5.51 -6.22 2.53
C LEU A 27 4.51 -6.69 3.59
N THR A 28 3.22 -6.58 3.32
CA THR A 28 2.17 -7.04 4.23
C THR A 28 2.20 -8.55 4.39
N ILE A 29 2.30 -9.31 3.30
CA ILE A 29 2.42 -10.78 3.31
C ILE A 29 3.63 -11.21 4.15
N THR A 30 4.77 -10.53 4.00
CA THR A 30 5.97 -10.84 4.78
C THR A 30 5.74 -10.70 6.28
N ILE A 31 5.01 -9.69 6.73
CA ILE A 31 4.67 -9.54 8.16
C ILE A 31 3.74 -10.65 8.62
N LEU A 32 2.76 -11.03 7.82
CA LEU A 32 1.88 -12.15 8.14
C LEU A 32 2.69 -13.45 8.30
N ARG A 33 3.65 -13.72 7.41
CA ARG A 33 4.53 -14.90 7.51
C ARG A 33 5.45 -14.86 8.73
N VAL A 34 6.04 -13.70 9.03
CA VAL A 34 6.84 -13.51 10.25
C VAL A 34 6.02 -13.77 11.51
N LEU A 35 4.74 -13.39 11.53
CA LEU A 35 3.84 -13.63 12.67
C LEU A 35 3.35 -15.08 12.73
N GLU A 36 3.05 -15.70 11.59
CA GLU A 36 2.71 -17.13 11.48
C GLU A 36 3.87 -18.01 11.99
N ASP A 37 5.11 -17.72 11.58
CA ASP A 37 6.31 -18.42 12.07
C ASP A 37 6.49 -18.31 13.59
N ARG A 38 6.06 -17.20 14.20
CA ARG A 38 6.17 -16.95 15.65
C ARG A 38 5.02 -17.55 16.45
N ASN A 39 3.81 -17.49 15.92
CA ASN A 39 2.57 -17.84 16.64
C ASN A 39 2.02 -19.23 16.28
N GLY A 40 2.51 -19.83 15.19
CA GLY A 40 2.04 -21.09 14.64
C GLY A 40 1.05 -20.93 13.49
N VAL A 41 0.87 -22.01 12.74
CA VAL A 41 0.06 -22.07 11.50
C VAL A 41 -1.44 -21.81 11.76
N ASP A 42 -1.93 -22.12 12.98
CA ASP A 42 -3.34 -21.93 13.35
C ASP A 42 -3.65 -20.50 13.85
N TRP A 43 -2.66 -19.59 13.85
CA TRP A 43 -2.86 -18.21 14.29
C TRP A 43 -3.72 -17.43 13.27
N ASP A 44 -4.80 -16.80 13.75
CA ASP A 44 -5.70 -16.00 12.93
C ASP A 44 -5.32 -14.51 12.95
N PRO A 45 -4.80 -13.94 11.84
CA PRO A 45 -4.44 -12.53 11.76
C PRO A 45 -5.64 -11.59 11.95
N MET A 46 -6.86 -12.04 11.66
CA MET A 46 -8.06 -11.20 11.76
C MET A 46 -8.42 -10.85 13.21
N GLN A 47 -7.96 -11.66 14.18
CA GLN A 47 -8.15 -11.41 15.60
C GLN A 47 -7.01 -10.59 16.23
N SER A 48 -5.99 -10.21 15.46
CA SER A 48 -4.78 -9.56 15.96
C SER A 48 -4.28 -8.46 15.01
N LEU A 49 -5.21 -7.69 14.43
CA LEU A 49 -4.89 -6.64 13.46
C LEU A 49 -4.01 -5.51 14.04
N ASP A 50 -4.18 -5.22 15.33
CA ASP A 50 -3.34 -4.34 16.13
C ASP A 50 -1.88 -4.83 16.15
N THR A 51 -1.68 -6.12 16.44
CA THR A 51 -0.35 -6.76 16.45
C THR A 51 0.26 -6.77 15.06
N VAL A 52 -0.53 -7.07 14.02
CA VAL A 52 -0.07 -7.02 12.61
C VAL A 52 0.42 -5.61 12.25
N LEU A 53 -0.36 -4.59 12.60
CA LEU A 53 -0.06 -3.20 12.26
C LEU A 53 1.18 -2.68 13.01
N MET A 54 1.28 -2.94 14.31
CA MET A 54 2.43 -2.57 15.12
C MET A 54 3.70 -3.30 14.65
N THR A 55 3.58 -4.60 14.38
CA THR A 55 4.68 -5.41 13.83
C THR A 55 5.12 -4.89 12.47
N PHE A 56 4.20 -4.51 11.60
CA PHE A 56 4.54 -3.92 10.29
C PHE A 56 5.42 -2.67 10.45
N PHE A 57 5.01 -1.74 11.31
CA PHE A 57 5.75 -0.48 11.47
C PHE A 57 7.11 -0.68 12.12
N VAL A 58 7.22 -1.50 13.17
CA VAL A 58 8.52 -1.75 13.82
C VAL A 58 9.45 -2.58 12.96
N TYR A 59 8.92 -3.58 12.26
CA TYR A 59 9.73 -4.46 11.45
C TYR A 59 10.38 -3.69 10.31
N TYR A 60 9.61 -2.94 9.50
CA TYR A 60 10.22 -2.15 8.43
C TYR A 60 10.87 -0.86 8.90
N GLY A 61 10.46 -0.29 10.03
CA GLY A 61 11.06 0.92 10.56
C GLY A 61 12.39 0.71 11.29
N ARG A 62 12.66 -0.50 11.79
CA ARG A 62 13.80 -0.78 12.67
C ARG A 62 14.47 -2.13 12.42
N ASP A 63 13.69 -3.21 12.32
CA ASP A 63 14.25 -4.57 12.42
C ASP A 63 14.73 -5.15 11.07
N PHE A 64 14.10 -4.76 9.96
CA PHE A 64 14.44 -5.24 8.62
C PHE A 64 15.66 -4.50 8.08
N ASP A 65 16.78 -5.23 7.97
CA ASP A 65 18.00 -4.72 7.38
C ASP A 65 17.91 -4.64 5.86
N VAL A 66 17.31 -3.54 5.39
CA VAL A 66 17.17 -3.23 3.96
C VAL A 66 18.52 -3.08 3.26
N HIS A 67 19.63 -2.89 3.97
CA HIS A 67 20.94 -2.74 3.33
C HIS A 67 21.50 -4.05 2.82
N ASN A 68 21.26 -5.14 3.56
CA ASN A 68 21.83 -6.45 3.26
C ASN A 68 20.80 -7.48 2.81
N HIS A 69 19.51 -7.28 3.12
CA HIS A 69 18.46 -8.26 2.88
C HIS A 69 17.41 -7.81 1.87
N GLY A 70 16.81 -8.79 1.21
CA GLY A 70 15.65 -8.66 0.33
C GLY A 70 14.61 -9.72 0.66
N ILE A 71 13.45 -9.59 0.03
CA ILE A 71 12.30 -10.47 0.25
C ILE A 71 12.11 -11.32 -1.01
N GLN A 72 12.07 -12.63 -0.86
CA GLN A 72 11.61 -13.56 -1.89
C GLN A 72 10.17 -13.95 -1.59
N MET A 73 9.29 -13.85 -2.59
CA MET A 73 7.86 -14.13 -2.38
C MET A 73 7.51 -15.62 -2.51
N GLU A 74 8.25 -16.37 -3.33
CA GLU A 74 8.02 -17.79 -3.57
C GLU A 74 9.36 -18.53 -3.75
N PRO A 75 9.61 -19.64 -3.01
CA PRO A 75 9.07 -19.82 -1.67
C PRO A 75 9.40 -18.59 -0.81
N TRP A 76 8.53 -18.25 0.13
CA TRP A 76 8.75 -17.07 0.97
C TRP A 76 10.07 -17.21 1.75
N ASN A 77 10.95 -16.21 1.65
CA ASN A 77 12.22 -16.18 2.38
C ASN A 77 12.81 -14.77 2.48
N ILE A 78 13.61 -14.53 3.51
CA ILE A 78 14.49 -13.36 3.60
C ILE A 78 15.86 -13.75 3.06
N VAL A 79 16.30 -13.09 2.00
CA VAL A 79 17.52 -13.47 1.26
C VAL A 79 18.56 -12.37 1.33
N THR A 80 19.85 -12.74 1.25
CA THR A 80 20.93 -11.77 1.20
C THR A 80 21.04 -11.16 -0.20
N LYS A 81 21.08 -9.82 -0.30
CA LYS A 81 21.30 -9.11 -1.57
C LYS A 81 22.62 -9.46 -2.25
N LYS A 82 23.62 -9.86 -1.46
CA LYS A 82 24.95 -10.26 -1.94
C LYS A 82 24.88 -11.43 -2.94
N SER A 83 23.94 -12.35 -2.80
CA SER A 83 23.78 -13.50 -3.71
C SER A 83 22.86 -13.21 -4.89
N TRP A 84 21.99 -12.20 -4.80
CA TRP A 84 21.02 -11.89 -5.85
C TRP A 84 21.62 -11.06 -6.99
N ARG A 85 21.23 -11.36 -8.23
CA ARG A 85 21.59 -10.59 -9.44
C ARG A 85 20.37 -10.44 -10.33
N ASN A 86 20.23 -9.27 -10.95
CA ASN A 86 19.21 -9.07 -11.97
C ASN A 86 19.59 -9.76 -13.31
N ALA A 87 18.70 -9.68 -14.30
CA ALA A 87 18.94 -10.29 -15.63
C ALA A 87 20.19 -9.79 -16.36
N LYS A 88 20.76 -8.65 -15.96
CA LYS A 88 22.00 -8.08 -16.50
C LYS A 88 23.23 -8.40 -15.65
N GLY A 89 23.10 -9.27 -14.64
CA GLY A 89 24.19 -9.60 -13.72
C GLY A 89 24.52 -8.51 -12.71
N GLN A 90 23.63 -7.52 -12.50
CA GLN A 90 23.85 -6.41 -11.56
C GLN A 90 23.23 -6.72 -10.19
N PRO A 91 23.89 -6.35 -9.08
CA PRO A 91 23.32 -6.51 -7.75
C PRO A 91 22.24 -5.44 -7.47
N SER A 92 21.39 -5.70 -6.48
CA SER A 92 20.54 -4.65 -5.91
C SER A 92 21.40 -3.66 -5.11
N LYS A 93 21.00 -2.38 -5.08
CA LYS A 93 21.71 -1.35 -4.32
C LYS A 93 21.40 -1.47 -2.82
N HIS A 94 22.36 -1.07 -1.98
CA HIS A 94 22.19 -1.11 -0.53
C HIS A 94 21.08 -0.17 -0.02
N ASP A 95 20.80 0.92 -0.72
CA ASP A 95 19.77 1.90 -0.35
C ASP A 95 18.37 1.61 -0.94
N ARG A 96 18.19 0.43 -1.57
CA ARG A 96 16.96 0.07 -2.27
C ARG A 96 16.23 -1.08 -1.62
N LEU A 97 14.92 -1.13 -1.80
CA LEU A 97 14.19 -2.35 -1.47
C LEU A 97 14.55 -3.41 -2.53
N LEU A 98 14.59 -4.67 -2.13
CA LEU A 98 14.63 -5.79 -3.05
C LEU A 98 13.44 -6.69 -2.73
N ILE A 99 12.52 -6.82 -3.68
CA ILE A 99 11.49 -7.86 -3.63
C ILE A 99 11.62 -8.67 -4.92
N ILE A 100 11.94 -9.94 -4.77
CA ILE A 100 12.13 -10.86 -5.89
C ILE A 100 10.76 -11.30 -6.40
N ASP A 101 10.54 -11.09 -7.70
CA ASP A 101 9.33 -11.52 -8.40
C ASP A 101 9.18 -13.06 -8.33
N PRO A 102 8.06 -13.59 -7.83
CA PRO A 102 7.85 -15.04 -7.76
C PRO A 102 7.84 -15.73 -9.14
N ASN A 103 7.51 -14.98 -10.20
CA ASN A 103 7.47 -15.51 -11.56
C ASN A 103 8.79 -15.29 -12.32
N ASN A 104 9.69 -14.46 -11.81
CA ASN A 104 10.96 -14.14 -12.43
C ASN A 104 12.02 -13.72 -11.40
N TYR A 105 12.80 -14.68 -10.91
CA TYR A 105 13.77 -14.46 -9.84
C TYR A 105 14.86 -13.42 -10.14
N ASN A 106 15.06 -13.06 -11.42
CA ASN A 106 16.01 -12.03 -11.84
C ASN A 106 15.38 -10.62 -11.91
N ASN A 107 14.11 -10.48 -11.54
CA ASN A 107 13.35 -9.25 -11.54
C ASN A 107 13.10 -8.73 -10.12
N ASP A 108 13.35 -7.44 -9.91
CA ASP A 108 13.04 -6.74 -8.66
C ASP A 108 11.78 -5.90 -8.86
N ILE A 109 10.66 -6.34 -8.29
CA ILE A 109 9.36 -5.67 -8.42
C ILE A 109 9.34 -4.31 -7.71
N SER A 110 10.32 -4.04 -6.85
CA SER A 110 10.42 -2.82 -6.06
C SER A 110 11.44 -1.82 -6.61
N GLY A 111 12.05 -2.08 -7.77
CA GLY A 111 13.16 -1.27 -8.31
C GLY A 111 12.85 0.22 -8.51
N GLY A 112 11.58 0.59 -8.69
CA GLY A 112 11.13 1.99 -8.78
C GLY A 112 11.05 2.72 -7.43
N SER A 113 11.11 2.01 -6.30
CA SER A 113 10.87 2.54 -4.94
C SER A 113 12.12 3.22 -4.37
N SER A 114 12.53 4.33 -4.99
CA SER A 114 13.78 5.03 -4.67
C SER A 114 13.83 5.69 -3.30
N SER A 115 12.68 5.95 -2.69
CA SER A 115 12.55 6.62 -1.39
C SER A 115 12.36 5.66 -0.22
N VAL A 116 12.66 4.36 -0.38
CA VAL A 116 12.40 3.34 0.66
C VAL A 116 12.97 3.71 2.03
N MET A 117 14.19 4.27 2.09
CA MET A 117 14.82 4.65 3.36
C MET A 117 13.98 5.70 4.12
N LYS A 118 13.46 6.71 3.39
CA LYS A 118 12.58 7.73 3.96
C LYS A 118 11.25 7.13 4.39
N ILE A 119 10.72 6.19 3.61
CA ILE A 119 9.47 5.49 3.92
C ILE A 119 9.62 4.68 5.21
N PHE A 120 10.73 3.96 5.37
CA PHE A 120 11.02 3.16 6.56
C PHE A 120 11.23 4.05 7.79
N GLU A 121 11.88 5.20 7.63
CA GLU A 121 11.93 6.21 8.68
C GLU A 121 10.53 6.70 9.09
N ARG A 122 9.61 6.89 8.13
CA ARG A 122 8.21 7.22 8.45
C ARG A 122 7.50 6.07 9.17
N PHE A 123 7.79 4.82 8.85
CA PHE A 123 7.27 3.67 9.61
C PHE A 123 7.80 3.65 11.05
N ALA A 124 9.09 3.92 11.26
CA ALA A 124 9.68 4.01 12.59
C ALA A 124 9.04 5.13 13.43
N ASN A 125 8.81 6.30 12.81
CA ASN A 125 8.09 7.41 13.44
C ASN A 125 6.64 6.99 13.79
N ALA A 126 5.92 6.33 12.89
CA ALA A 126 4.56 5.89 13.14
C ALA A 126 4.48 4.90 14.31
N PHE A 127 5.41 3.96 14.41
CA PHE A 127 5.50 3.05 15.55
C PHE A 127 5.71 3.79 16.87
N ARG A 128 6.61 4.80 16.89
CA ARG A 128 6.83 5.64 18.08
C ARG A 128 5.58 6.41 18.49
N GLU A 129 4.92 7.08 17.54
CA GLU A 129 3.70 7.85 17.82
C GLU A 129 2.56 6.97 18.33
N LEU A 130 2.42 5.73 17.83
CA LEU A 130 1.42 4.79 18.34
C LEU A 130 1.70 4.41 19.80
N ASN A 131 2.96 4.13 20.16
CA ASN A 131 3.32 3.80 21.53
C ASN A 131 3.08 4.97 22.51
N ILE A 132 3.46 6.19 22.11
CA ILE A 132 3.19 7.39 22.90
C ILE A 132 1.67 7.56 23.10
N CYS A 133 0.90 7.48 22.00
CA CYS A 133 -0.54 7.65 22.07
C CYS A 133 -1.23 6.61 22.94
N MET A 134 -0.74 5.36 22.97
CA MET A 134 -1.28 4.34 23.87
C MET A 134 -0.97 4.62 25.34
N SER A 135 0.22 5.14 25.65
CA SER A 135 0.56 5.60 27.00
C SER A 135 -0.35 6.76 27.42
N ASP A 136 -0.49 7.77 26.55
CA ASP A 136 -1.31 8.95 26.83
C ASP A 136 -2.80 8.59 27.00
N ALA A 137 -3.29 7.63 26.21
CA ALA A 137 -4.66 7.13 26.30
C ALA A 137 -4.88 6.37 27.62
N GLU A 138 -3.90 5.59 28.08
CA GLU A 138 -3.99 4.89 29.36
C GLU A 138 -4.07 5.88 30.53
N ASP A 139 -3.25 6.93 30.52
CA ASP A 139 -3.23 7.96 31.55
C ASP A 139 -4.52 8.81 31.52
N SER A 140 -4.95 9.25 30.33
CA SER A 140 -6.17 10.07 30.16
C SER A 140 -7.45 9.32 30.51
N HIS A 141 -7.51 8.02 30.22
CA HIS A 141 -8.64 7.17 30.60
C HIS A 141 -8.72 7.00 32.13
N LYS A 142 -7.57 6.92 32.83
CA LYS A 142 -7.53 6.84 34.30
C LYS A 142 -7.95 8.15 34.96
N ASP A 143 -7.58 9.29 34.38
CA ASP A 143 -7.81 10.61 34.97
C ASP A 143 -9.20 11.20 34.66
N SER A 144 -9.63 11.14 33.39
CA SER A 144 -10.83 11.87 32.91
C SER A 144 -11.90 10.96 32.28
N GLY A 145 -11.56 9.70 31.96
CA GLY A 145 -12.43 8.80 31.20
C GLY A 145 -12.55 9.15 29.70
N ASP A 146 -11.70 10.05 29.20
CA ASP A 146 -11.70 10.48 27.82
C ASP A 146 -11.09 9.41 26.89
N VAL A 147 -11.66 9.29 25.67
CA VAL A 147 -11.20 8.34 24.65
C VAL A 147 -10.37 9.09 23.60
N ILE A 148 -9.09 8.72 23.48
CA ILE A 148 -8.17 9.27 22.48
C ILE A 148 -8.18 8.42 21.20
N SER A 149 -8.28 9.07 20.04
CA SER A 149 -8.16 8.39 18.75
C SER A 149 -6.70 8.07 18.42
N ILE A 150 -6.30 6.82 18.65
CA ILE A 150 -4.96 6.31 18.31
C ILE A 150 -4.64 6.50 16.82
N LEU A 151 -5.66 6.36 15.96
CA LEU A 151 -5.46 6.48 14.52
C LEU A 151 -5.35 7.94 14.07
N GLU A 152 -5.91 8.91 14.78
CA GLU A 152 -5.76 10.31 14.40
C GLU A 152 -4.29 10.77 14.49
N ARG A 153 -3.51 10.24 15.44
CA ARG A 153 -2.10 10.62 15.58
C ARG A 153 -1.24 10.20 14.38
N VAL A 154 -1.54 9.05 13.79
CA VAL A 154 -0.77 8.47 12.67
C VAL A 154 -1.36 8.83 11.31
N TRP A 155 -2.68 8.91 11.23
CA TRP A 155 -3.44 9.18 10.01
C TRP A 155 -4.12 10.56 9.98
N GLY A 156 -3.89 11.46 10.95
CA GLY A 156 -4.41 12.84 10.94
C GLY A 156 -3.67 13.79 9.98
N GLY A 157 -2.96 13.24 9.00
CA GLY A 157 -2.13 14.00 8.06
C GLY A 157 -2.91 14.73 6.95
N ASN A 158 -2.17 15.19 5.94
CA ASN A 158 -2.68 16.09 4.91
C ASN A 158 -3.70 15.42 3.96
N TYR A 159 -4.99 15.56 4.27
CA TYR A 159 -6.08 15.16 3.36
C TYR A 159 -6.36 16.18 2.25
N ALA A 160 -5.59 17.28 2.13
CA ALA A 160 -5.92 18.38 1.23
C ALA A 160 -6.07 17.95 -0.24
N LEU A 161 -5.29 16.97 -0.72
CA LEU A 161 -5.44 16.46 -2.08
C LEU A 161 -6.80 15.77 -2.29
N PHE A 162 -7.22 14.94 -1.33
CA PHE A 162 -8.52 14.29 -1.35
C PHE A 162 -9.66 15.29 -1.19
N GLU A 163 -9.49 16.30 -0.32
CA GLU A 163 -10.51 17.32 -0.12
C GLU A 163 -10.64 18.23 -1.34
N ALA A 164 -9.54 18.57 -2.01
CA ALA A 164 -9.55 19.29 -3.28
C ALA A 164 -10.23 18.48 -4.39
N GLN A 165 -9.93 17.18 -4.51
CA GLN A 165 -10.61 16.30 -5.46
C GLN A 165 -12.11 16.17 -5.16
N ARG A 166 -12.49 15.97 -3.89
CA ARG A 166 -13.90 15.93 -3.46
C ARG A 166 -14.61 17.26 -3.73
N SER A 167 -13.95 18.39 -3.48
CA SER A 167 -14.52 19.71 -3.75
C SER A 167 -14.75 19.92 -5.24
N ARG A 168 -13.80 19.51 -6.08
CA ARG A 168 -13.95 19.56 -7.54
C ARG A 168 -15.11 18.67 -8.01
N LEU A 169 -15.21 17.44 -7.50
CA LEU A 169 -16.31 16.52 -7.84
C LEU A 169 -17.66 17.07 -7.40
N ARG A 170 -17.74 17.65 -6.19
CA ARG A 170 -18.94 18.35 -5.70
C ARG A 170 -19.33 19.50 -6.62
N ALA A 171 -18.38 20.33 -7.05
CA ALA A 171 -18.63 21.43 -7.96
C ALA A 171 -19.18 20.96 -9.32
N VAL A 172 -18.58 19.91 -9.93
CA VAL A 172 -19.08 19.32 -11.18
C VAL A 172 -20.49 18.75 -11.01
N TRP A 173 -20.74 18.03 -9.91
CA TRP A 173 -22.07 17.49 -9.62
C TRP A 173 -23.11 18.60 -9.43
N GLN A 174 -22.80 19.65 -8.69
CA GLN A 174 -23.68 20.81 -8.48
C GLN A 174 -23.97 21.54 -9.79
N GLN A 175 -22.94 21.75 -10.63
CA GLN A 175 -23.10 22.34 -11.95
C GLN A 175 -24.04 21.51 -12.83
N ASN A 176 -23.89 20.17 -12.82
CA ASN A 176 -24.75 19.27 -13.60
C ASN A 176 -26.18 19.18 -13.05
N MET A 177 -26.35 19.19 -11.73
CA MET A 177 -27.67 19.22 -11.07
C MET A 177 -28.40 20.55 -11.31
N ALA A 178 -27.68 21.68 -11.28
CA ALA A 178 -28.23 23.00 -11.56
C ALA A 178 -28.56 23.21 -13.05
N SER A 179 -27.89 22.49 -13.96
CA SER A 179 -28.09 22.62 -15.42
C SER A 179 -29.19 21.73 -16.01
N GLY A 180 -29.83 20.88 -15.20
CA GLY A 180 -31.03 20.11 -15.61
C GLY A 180 -30.88 19.20 -16.84
N SER A 181 -29.67 18.79 -17.25
CA SER A 181 -29.46 18.10 -18.52
C SER A 181 -29.37 16.57 -18.40
N ASN A 182 -30.33 15.91 -19.05
CA ASN A 182 -30.43 14.49 -19.38
C ASN A 182 -29.09 13.77 -19.59
N PHE A 183 -28.91 12.63 -18.92
CA PHE A 183 -27.99 11.59 -19.37
C PHE A 183 -28.33 11.21 -20.83
N PRO A 184 -27.37 11.14 -21.76
CA PRO A 184 -27.62 10.53 -23.06
C PRO A 184 -27.86 9.04 -22.81
N ARG A 185 -29.12 8.58 -22.95
CA ARG A 185 -29.39 7.16 -23.18
C ARG A 185 -28.64 6.78 -24.46
N GLY A 186 -27.65 5.90 -24.34
CA GLY A 186 -26.90 5.36 -25.47
C GLY A 186 -27.86 4.89 -26.55
N ASN A 187 -27.83 5.58 -27.69
CA ASN A 187 -28.70 5.30 -28.82
C ASN A 187 -28.11 4.07 -29.53
N ASN A 188 -28.68 2.90 -29.29
CA ASN A 188 -28.29 1.66 -29.94
C ASN A 188 -28.80 1.69 -31.40
N LYS A 189 -28.06 2.38 -32.28
CA LYS A 189 -28.26 2.27 -33.74
C LYS A 189 -27.62 0.96 -34.20
N ASN A 190 -28.36 -0.14 -34.06
CA ASN A 190 -28.12 -1.30 -34.91
C ASN A 190 -28.50 -0.89 -36.33
N GLN A 191 -27.50 -0.73 -37.19
CA GLN A 191 -27.67 -0.50 -38.62
C GLN A 191 -28.36 -1.74 -39.21
N GLY A 192 -29.67 -1.62 -39.43
CA GLY A 192 -30.37 -2.47 -40.37
C GLY A 192 -30.23 -1.88 -41.77
N GLY A 193 -29.84 -2.72 -42.72
CA GLY A 193 -30.19 -2.52 -44.13
C GLY A 193 -29.04 -2.63 -45.13
N ASN A 194 -28.86 -3.84 -45.68
CA ASN A 194 -28.72 -4.17 -47.11
C ASN A 194 -27.85 -5.42 -47.24
N GLY A 195 -28.20 -6.51 -47.92
CA GLY A 195 -29.28 -6.76 -48.87
C GLY A 195 -28.77 -7.75 -49.92
N HIS A 196 -29.56 -8.80 -50.17
CA HIS A 196 -29.70 -9.54 -51.43
C HIS A 196 -28.63 -10.54 -51.93
N GLY A 197 -29.15 -11.75 -52.23
CA GLY A 197 -28.76 -12.64 -53.34
C GLY A 197 -27.63 -13.63 -53.05
N GLY A 198 -27.69 -14.92 -53.34
CA GLY A 198 -28.63 -15.74 -54.08
C GLY A 198 -28.11 -17.19 -54.11
N ASN A 199 -28.97 -18.11 -54.55
CA ASN A 199 -28.77 -19.56 -54.73
C ASN A 199 -27.43 -19.96 -55.37
N TYR A 200 -26.95 -21.19 -55.12
CA TYR A 200 -27.07 -22.36 -56.01
C TYR A 200 -26.23 -23.54 -55.47
N GLN A 201 -26.88 -24.71 -55.45
CA GLN A 201 -26.38 -26.11 -55.44
C GLN A 201 -25.52 -26.61 -54.27
#